data_AF-A0A2U8WHR2-F1
#
_entry.id   AF-A0A2U8WHR2-F1
#
_cell.length_a   1.000
_cell.length_b   1.000
_cell.length_c   1.000
_cell.angle_alpha   90.00
_cell.angle_beta   90.00
_cell.angle_gamma   90.00
#
_symmetry.space_group_name_H-M   'P 1'
#
loop_
_entity.id
_entity.type
_entity.pdbx_description
1 polymer ?
#
loop_
_entity_poly.entity_id
_entity_poly.type
_entity_poly.pdbx_seq_one_letter_code
_entity_poly.pdbx_strand_id
1 'polypeptide(L)'
;MVFALLAAAPAHAQTVQAPPVIVEEEEPVPGPPPPLPDLTEPNSRSADSLDEPGARSAIPKSLRSSGTQSGGPANDLNPSGQREGPTSPRGDLGNVLTGAELFHGNYCGAGQRGEGLPPIDDLDAACQRHDACFDAAAHRSCSCNAVLKREAAAVSERPGVPLEVRRRALSVVQAAEVMPCQAP
;
A
#
# COMPACT_ATOMS: atom_id res chain seq x y z
N MET A 1 -45.16 52.33 -10.52
CA MET A 1 -45.44 52.60 -9.10
C MET A 1 -46.24 51.43 -8.55
N VAL A 2 -45.59 50.55 -7.78
CA VAL A 2 -46.23 49.38 -7.14
C VAL A 2 -45.58 49.18 -5.76
N PHE A 3 -46.43 49.34 -4.75
CA PHE A 3 -46.45 48.83 -3.37
C PHE A 3 -45.17 48.60 -2.54
N ALA A 4 -45.12 49.34 -1.42
CA ALA A 4 -44.31 49.06 -0.24
C ALA A 4 -44.92 47.91 0.58
N LEU A 5 -44.05 47.06 1.15
CA LEU A 5 -44.39 46.06 2.17
C LEU A 5 -43.30 46.11 3.27
N LEU A 6 -43.71 46.56 4.46
CA LEU A 6 -43.01 46.36 5.74
C LEU A 6 -43.45 45.03 6.35
N ALA A 7 -42.51 44.27 6.94
CA ALA A 7 -42.66 43.46 8.16
C ALA A 7 -41.36 42.63 8.36
N ALA A 8 -40.55 42.92 9.38
CA ALA A 8 -40.62 42.44 10.77
C ALA A 8 -39.88 41.10 10.98
N ALA A 9 -38.74 41.18 11.69
CA ALA A 9 -38.05 40.03 12.27
C ALA A 9 -38.75 39.59 13.56
N PRO A 10 -38.82 38.28 13.88
CA PRO A 10 -39.08 37.84 15.24
C PRO A 10 -37.78 37.45 15.96
N ALA A 11 -37.66 38.02 17.15
CA ALA A 11 -36.68 37.71 18.17
C ALA A 11 -37.14 36.53 19.05
N HIS A 12 -36.15 35.83 19.61
CA HIS A 12 -36.12 35.05 20.85
C HIS A 12 -37.20 33.99 21.15
N ALA A 13 -36.75 32.74 21.23
CA ALA A 13 -37.25 31.79 22.22
C ALA A 13 -36.06 31.25 23.02
N GLN A 14 -35.91 31.70 24.27
CA GLN A 14 -35.02 31.07 25.25
C GLN A 14 -35.87 30.09 26.06
N THR A 15 -35.63 28.79 25.91
CA THR A 15 -36.21 27.77 26.78
C THR A 15 -35.38 27.67 28.06
N VAL A 16 -36.05 27.90 29.19
CA VAL A 16 -35.50 27.78 30.55
C VAL A 16 -35.37 26.28 30.89
N GLN A 17 -34.13 25.82 31.07
CA GLN A 17 -33.82 24.46 31.53
C GLN A 17 -33.61 24.48 33.06
N ALA A 18 -34.31 23.61 33.80
CA ALA A 18 -34.18 23.42 35.24
C ALA A 18 -32.78 22.87 35.63
N PRO A 19 -32.29 23.14 36.86
CA PRO A 19 -30.91 22.82 37.25
C PRO A 19 -30.68 21.30 37.40
N PRO A 20 -29.48 20.80 37.07
CA PRO A 20 -29.15 19.38 37.22
C PRO A 20 -28.82 19.03 38.67
N VAL A 21 -29.23 17.82 39.06
CA VAL A 21 -28.85 17.14 40.30
C VAL A 21 -27.35 16.86 40.25
N ILE A 22 -26.61 17.33 41.26
CA ILE A 22 -25.17 17.09 41.40
C ILE A 22 -25.01 15.67 41.95
N VAL A 23 -24.39 14.79 41.18
CA VAL A 23 -23.89 13.49 41.65
C VAL A 23 -22.38 13.66 41.72
N GLU A 24 -21.79 13.48 42.90
CA GLU A 24 -20.34 13.52 43.08
C GLU A 24 -19.73 12.29 42.40
N GLU A 25 -19.07 12.49 41.26
CA GLU A 25 -18.20 11.49 40.63
C GLU A 25 -16.87 11.46 41.39
N GLU A 26 -16.54 10.32 41.99
CA GLU A 26 -15.24 10.07 42.61
C GLU A 26 -14.17 10.01 41.51
N GLU A 27 -13.25 10.97 41.52
CA GLU A 27 -12.20 11.12 40.52
C GLU A 27 -11.23 9.91 40.60
N PRO A 28 -11.04 9.13 39.52
CA PRO A 28 -10.14 7.99 39.55
C PRO A 28 -8.70 8.47 39.68
N VAL A 29 -8.06 8.16 40.82
CA VAL A 29 -6.65 8.48 41.08
C VAL A 29 -5.77 7.88 39.97
N PRO A 30 -5.02 8.70 39.19
CA PRO A 30 -4.17 8.19 38.14
C PRO A 30 -3.04 7.34 38.74
N GLY A 31 -2.84 6.14 38.19
CA GLY A 31 -1.67 5.32 38.50
C GLY A 31 -0.37 5.98 38.05
N PRO A 32 0.78 5.56 38.60
CA PRO A 32 2.08 6.13 38.24
C PRO A 32 2.35 5.98 36.73
N PRO A 33 2.99 6.99 36.10
CA PRO A 33 3.29 6.93 34.68
C PRO A 33 4.23 5.76 34.38
N PRO A 34 4.06 5.09 33.22
CA PRO A 34 4.96 4.03 32.82
C PRO A 34 6.39 4.56 32.68
N PRO A 35 7.41 3.73 32.98
CA PRO A 35 8.80 4.13 32.84
C PRO A 35 9.09 4.50 31.39
N LEU A 36 9.84 5.59 31.20
CA LEU A 36 10.27 6.03 29.88
C LEU A 36 11.20 4.99 29.26
N PRO A 37 11.10 4.73 27.94
CA PRO A 37 11.99 3.81 27.25
C PRO A 37 13.43 4.36 27.27
N ASP A 38 14.40 3.46 27.46
CA ASP A 38 15.81 3.82 27.38
C ASP A 38 16.18 4.10 25.92
N LEU A 39 16.55 5.36 25.64
CA LEU A 39 16.85 5.85 24.29
C LEU A 39 18.33 5.71 23.90
N THR A 40 19.16 5.11 24.78
CA THR A 40 20.61 4.99 24.53
C THR A 40 21.00 3.94 23.51
N GLU A 41 20.10 3.03 23.13
CA GLU A 41 20.32 2.06 22.05
C GLU A 41 19.15 2.04 21.06
N PRO A 42 19.16 2.89 20.02
CA PRO A 42 18.03 3.02 19.09
C PRO A 42 17.76 1.78 18.23
N ASN A 43 18.62 0.75 18.28
CA ASN A 43 18.54 -0.45 17.45
C ASN A 43 18.94 -1.78 18.13
N SER A 44 19.00 -1.87 19.47
CA SER A 44 19.26 -3.17 20.13
C SER A 44 17.98 -4.03 20.19
N ARG A 45 17.48 -4.44 19.02
CA ARG A 45 16.57 -5.59 18.93
C ARG A 45 17.41 -6.85 19.06
N SER A 46 17.36 -7.48 20.24
CA SER A 46 17.73 -8.89 20.40
C SER A 46 17.13 -9.71 19.26
N ALA A 47 17.90 -10.67 18.76
CA ALA A 47 17.59 -11.54 17.62
C ALA A 47 16.44 -12.54 17.87
N ASP A 48 15.32 -12.06 18.39
CA ASP A 48 14.09 -12.84 18.52
C ASP A 48 13.28 -12.75 17.22
N SER A 49 12.74 -13.89 16.80
CA SER A 49 11.91 -14.02 15.59
C SER A 49 10.78 -12.99 15.57
N LEU A 50 10.54 -12.38 14.42
CA LEU A 50 9.44 -11.43 14.21
C LEU A 50 8.05 -12.08 14.26
N ASP A 51 8.00 -13.41 14.22
CA ASP A 51 6.75 -14.18 14.24
C ASP A 51 6.20 -14.39 15.65
N GLU A 52 6.96 -14.11 16.70
CA GLU A 52 6.54 -14.28 18.09
C GLU A 52 6.85 -13.03 18.93
N PRO A 53 5.91 -12.54 19.76
CA PRO A 53 6.21 -11.46 20.69
C PRO A 53 7.26 -11.92 21.71
N GLY A 54 8.42 -11.25 21.73
CA GLY A 54 9.53 -11.55 22.63
C GLY A 54 9.09 -11.64 24.10
N ALA A 55 9.87 -12.32 24.93
CA ALA A 55 9.50 -12.68 26.31
C ALA A 55 9.11 -11.49 27.23
N ARG A 56 9.43 -10.26 26.81
CA ARG A 56 9.08 -9.00 27.48
C ARG A 56 7.80 -8.34 26.98
N SER A 57 7.06 -8.98 26.06
CA SER A 57 5.81 -8.43 25.54
C SER A 57 4.72 -8.48 26.61
N ALA A 58 4.28 -7.29 27.02
CA ALA A 58 3.15 -7.09 27.93
C ALA A 58 1.79 -7.48 27.31
N ILE A 59 1.77 -7.91 26.04
CA ILE A 59 0.56 -8.38 25.37
C ILE A 59 0.16 -9.74 25.97
N PRO A 60 -1.04 -9.84 26.58
CA PRO A 60 -1.57 -11.11 27.08
C PRO A 60 -1.57 -12.18 25.98
N LYS A 61 -1.19 -13.42 26.30
CA LYS A 61 -1.10 -14.52 25.31
C LYS A 61 -2.38 -14.70 24.49
N SER A 62 -3.54 -14.46 25.09
CA SER A 62 -4.85 -14.51 24.44
C SER A 62 -5.06 -13.44 23.36
N LEU A 63 -4.29 -12.35 23.38
CA LEU A 63 -4.37 -11.24 22.43
C LEU A 63 -3.23 -11.22 21.42
N ARG A 64 -2.31 -12.20 21.48
CA ARG A 64 -1.15 -12.26 20.57
C ARG A 64 -1.53 -12.64 19.14
N SER A 65 -2.58 -13.45 18.98
CA SER A 65 -3.14 -13.78 17.66
C SER A 65 -4.09 -12.71 17.11
N SER A 66 -4.46 -11.69 17.90
CA SER A 66 -5.37 -10.63 17.44
C SER A 66 -4.82 -9.88 16.21
N GLY A 67 -3.49 -9.76 16.08
CA GLY A 67 -2.85 -9.19 14.89
C GLY A 67 -2.99 -10.06 13.63
N THR A 68 -3.00 -11.39 13.77
CA THR A 68 -3.27 -12.31 12.63
C THR A 68 -4.74 -12.29 12.21
N GLN A 69 -5.62 -11.75 13.06
CA GLN A 69 -7.05 -11.59 12.83
C GLN A 69 -7.45 -10.11 12.70
N SER A 70 -6.58 -9.30 12.09
CA SER A 70 -6.86 -7.88 11.80
C SER A 70 -7.90 -7.67 10.68
N GLY A 71 -8.68 -8.69 10.34
CA GLY A 71 -9.79 -8.62 9.40
C GLY A 71 -11.10 -8.74 10.16
N GLY A 72 -11.57 -7.67 10.78
CA GLY A 72 -12.96 -7.61 11.27
C GLY A 72 -13.96 -7.68 10.10
N PRO A 73 -15.28 -7.67 10.36
CA PRO A 73 -16.31 -7.69 9.32
C PRO A 73 -16.22 -6.51 8.33
N ALA A 74 -15.51 -5.44 8.69
CA ALA A 74 -15.18 -4.35 7.77
C ALA A 74 -14.22 -4.78 6.64
N ASN A 75 -13.37 -5.79 6.84
CA ASN A 75 -12.51 -6.36 5.81
C ASN A 75 -13.28 -7.22 4.82
N ASP A 76 -14.43 -7.79 5.21
CA ASP A 76 -15.34 -8.51 4.32
C ASP A 76 -16.07 -7.57 3.35
N LEU A 77 -16.22 -6.30 3.76
CA LEU A 77 -16.74 -5.22 2.92
C LEU A 77 -15.66 -4.62 2.01
N ASN A 78 -14.41 -5.06 2.12
CA ASN A 78 -13.33 -4.70 1.24
C ASN A 78 -13.22 -5.75 0.11
N PRO A 79 -13.78 -5.50 -1.09
CA PRO A 79 -13.67 -6.44 -2.21
C PRO A 79 -12.22 -6.70 -2.65
N SER A 80 -11.29 -5.81 -2.29
CA SER A 80 -9.85 -5.97 -2.48
C SER A 80 -9.14 -6.79 -1.38
N GLY A 81 -9.88 -7.27 -0.37
CA GLY A 81 -9.39 -8.10 0.74
C GLY A 81 -9.52 -9.61 0.51
N GLN A 82 -10.09 -10.05 -0.62
CA GLN A 82 -10.06 -11.47 -0.98
C GLN A 82 -8.61 -11.89 -1.26
N ARG A 83 -8.15 -12.98 -0.63
CA ARG A 83 -6.87 -13.62 -0.96
C ARG A 83 -6.81 -13.78 -2.48
N GLU A 84 -5.78 -13.19 -3.09
CA GLU A 84 -5.45 -13.32 -4.51
C GLU A 84 -5.77 -14.74 -5.01
N GLY A 85 -6.53 -14.84 -6.11
CA GLY A 85 -6.62 -16.06 -6.90
C GLY A 85 -5.22 -16.54 -7.32
N PRO A 86 -5.06 -17.80 -7.79
CA PRO A 86 -3.77 -18.45 -7.98
C PRO A 86 -2.77 -17.51 -8.65
N THR A 87 -1.82 -17.06 -7.84
CA THR A 87 -0.87 -16.01 -8.19
C THR A 87 0.01 -16.52 -9.32
N SER A 88 0.19 -15.71 -10.36
CA SER A 88 1.36 -15.83 -11.23
C SER A 88 2.62 -16.02 -10.36
N PRO A 89 3.58 -16.88 -10.72
CA PRO A 89 4.72 -17.20 -9.85
C PRO A 89 5.43 -15.92 -9.44
N ARG A 90 5.28 -15.53 -8.17
CA ARG A 90 5.99 -14.39 -7.60
C ARG A 90 7.43 -14.87 -7.37
N GLY A 91 8.39 -14.14 -7.92
CA GLY A 91 9.78 -14.37 -7.54
C GLY A 91 10.00 -14.03 -6.06
N ASP A 92 10.95 -14.71 -5.42
CA ASP A 92 11.48 -14.30 -4.12
C ASP A 92 12.02 -12.86 -4.23
N LEU A 93 11.64 -11.98 -3.31
CA LEU A 93 12.02 -10.56 -3.40
C LEU A 93 13.55 -10.36 -3.39
N GLY A 94 14.29 -11.18 -2.65
CA GLY A 94 15.74 -11.17 -2.67
C GLY A 94 16.28 -11.51 -4.06
N ASN A 95 15.78 -12.60 -4.63
CA ASN A 95 16.16 -13.06 -5.97
C ASN A 95 15.75 -12.08 -7.08
N VAL A 96 14.61 -11.40 -6.97
CA VAL A 96 14.18 -10.36 -7.91
C VAL A 96 15.12 -9.16 -7.87
N LEU A 97 15.53 -8.73 -6.68
CA LEU A 97 16.46 -7.60 -6.51
C LEU A 97 17.86 -7.92 -7.02
N THR A 98 18.32 -9.17 -6.89
CA THR A 98 19.60 -9.62 -7.46
C THR A 98 19.50 -9.96 -8.95
N GLY A 99 18.30 -9.92 -9.54
CA GLY A 99 18.07 -10.33 -10.93
C GLY A 99 18.18 -11.84 -11.18
N ALA A 100 18.14 -12.66 -10.12
CA ALA A 100 18.12 -14.12 -10.23
C ALA A 100 16.72 -14.65 -10.60
N GLU A 101 15.67 -13.86 -10.36
CA GLU A 101 14.30 -14.19 -10.72
C GLU A 101 13.56 -13.00 -11.35
N LEU A 102 12.53 -13.30 -12.13
CA LEU A 102 11.63 -12.30 -12.68
C LEU A 102 10.66 -11.79 -11.62
N PHE A 103 10.40 -10.49 -11.66
CA PHE A 103 9.40 -9.82 -10.85
C PHE A 103 7.98 -10.30 -11.21
N HIS A 104 7.70 -10.44 -12.50
CA HIS A 104 6.38 -10.81 -13.02
C HIS A 104 6.49 -11.49 -14.39
N GLY A 105 5.63 -12.48 -14.65
CA GLY A 105 5.48 -13.09 -15.97
C GLY A 105 6.75 -13.71 -16.53
N ASN A 106 6.98 -13.49 -17.82
CA ASN A 106 8.10 -14.04 -18.59
C ASN A 106 9.17 -12.99 -18.92
N TYR A 107 8.86 -11.70 -18.73
CA TYR A 107 9.69 -10.59 -19.21
C TYR A 107 9.95 -9.49 -18.17
N CYS A 108 9.12 -9.34 -17.13
CA CYS A 108 9.37 -8.27 -16.16
C CYS A 108 10.47 -8.68 -15.17
N GLY A 109 11.71 -8.27 -15.41
CA GLY A 109 12.84 -8.52 -14.53
C GLY A 109 14.18 -8.37 -15.24
N ALA A 110 15.26 -8.87 -14.63
CA ALA A 110 16.53 -9.00 -15.32
C ALA A 110 16.49 -10.24 -16.23
N GLY A 111 16.60 -10.04 -17.54
CA GLY A 111 16.48 -11.12 -18.52
C GLY A 111 15.04 -11.61 -18.69
N GLN A 112 14.87 -12.81 -19.24
CA GLN A 112 13.57 -13.40 -19.56
C GLN A 112 13.57 -14.92 -19.35
N ARG A 113 12.39 -15.52 -19.13
CA ARG A 113 12.23 -16.98 -18.90
C ARG A 113 12.45 -17.86 -20.13
N GLY A 114 12.64 -17.26 -21.31
CA GLY A 114 12.95 -17.95 -22.55
C GLY A 114 12.54 -17.15 -23.78
N GLU A 115 13.26 -17.30 -24.88
CA GLU A 115 12.85 -16.75 -26.18
C GLU A 115 11.55 -17.41 -26.66
N GLY A 116 10.61 -16.62 -27.19
CA GLY A 116 9.39 -17.11 -27.84
C GLY A 116 8.23 -17.50 -26.93
N LEU A 117 8.33 -17.32 -25.59
CA LEU A 117 7.16 -17.45 -24.72
C LEU A 117 6.20 -16.26 -24.93
N PRO A 118 4.88 -16.47 -25.03
CA PRO A 118 3.97 -15.33 -25.08
C PRO A 118 3.97 -14.59 -23.73
N PRO A 119 3.78 -13.26 -23.73
CA PRO A 119 3.53 -12.53 -22.50
C PRO A 119 2.22 -13.03 -21.86
N ILE A 120 2.20 -13.13 -20.53
CA ILE A 120 1.03 -13.70 -19.82
C ILE A 120 -0.10 -12.70 -19.57
N ASP A 121 0.21 -11.40 -19.63
CA ASP A 121 -0.73 -10.30 -19.52
C ASP A 121 -0.16 -9.02 -20.16
N ASP A 122 -0.94 -7.92 -20.13
CA ASP A 122 -0.55 -6.65 -20.74
C ASP A 122 0.66 -5.98 -20.07
N LEU A 123 0.91 -6.27 -18.78
CA LEU A 123 2.10 -5.77 -18.10
C LEU A 123 3.34 -6.52 -18.59
N ASP A 124 3.25 -7.85 -18.68
CA ASP A 124 4.32 -8.70 -19.21
C ASP A 124 4.61 -8.36 -20.68
N ALA A 125 3.59 -8.00 -21.47
CA ALA A 125 3.77 -7.53 -22.84
C ALA A 125 4.49 -6.17 -22.93
N ALA A 126 4.31 -5.28 -21.95
CA ALA A 126 5.07 -4.03 -21.87
C ALA A 126 6.55 -4.29 -21.55
N CYS A 127 6.83 -5.21 -20.62
CA CYS A 127 8.19 -5.64 -20.30
C CYS A 127 8.87 -6.30 -21.52
N GLN A 128 8.17 -7.17 -22.25
CA GLN A 128 8.69 -7.78 -23.48
C GLN A 128 9.11 -6.73 -24.54
N ARG A 129 8.30 -5.69 -24.73
CA ARG A 129 8.63 -4.60 -25.67
C ARG A 129 9.82 -3.76 -25.18
N HIS A 130 9.97 -3.61 -23.87
CA HIS A 130 11.10 -2.89 -23.27
C HIS A 130 12.41 -3.66 -23.48
N ASP A 131 12.43 -4.96 -23.24
CA ASP A 131 13.59 -5.83 -23.50
C ASP A 131 14.01 -5.75 -24.97
N ALA A 132 13.05 -5.94 -25.89
CA ALA A 132 13.31 -5.82 -27.33
C ALA A 132 13.82 -4.43 -27.75
N CYS A 133 13.40 -3.37 -27.05
CA CYS A 133 13.89 -2.01 -27.28
C CYS A 133 15.35 -1.85 -26.85
N PHE A 134 15.73 -2.43 -25.70
CA PHE A 134 17.12 -2.46 -25.26
C PHE A 134 18.02 -3.26 -26.22
N ASP A 135 17.55 -4.42 -26.70
CA ASP A 135 18.28 -5.22 -27.68
C ASP A 135 18.49 -4.45 -28.99
N ALA A 136 17.45 -3.79 -29.50
CA ALA A 136 17.53 -2.98 -30.71
C ALA A 136 18.42 -1.73 -30.56
N ALA A 137 18.42 -1.10 -29.39
CA ALA A 137 19.26 0.06 -29.10
C ALA A 137 20.73 -0.32 -28.86
N ALA A 138 21.02 -1.58 -28.51
CA ALA A 138 22.33 -2.05 -28.06
C ALA A 138 22.92 -1.28 -26.86
N HIS A 139 22.09 -0.54 -26.12
CA HIS A 139 22.44 0.15 -24.89
C HIS A 139 21.20 0.37 -24.01
N ARG A 140 21.41 0.70 -22.72
CA ARG A 140 20.33 1.08 -21.80
C ARG A 140 19.77 2.44 -22.19
N SER A 141 18.75 2.47 -23.04
CA SER A 141 18.19 3.71 -23.58
C SER A 141 17.16 4.35 -22.65
N CYS A 142 17.29 5.66 -22.38
CA CYS A 142 16.27 6.39 -21.63
C CYS A 142 14.93 6.47 -22.37
N SER A 143 14.91 6.41 -23.71
CA SER A 143 13.66 6.39 -24.47
C SER A 143 12.90 5.08 -24.27
N CYS A 144 13.60 3.94 -24.19
CA CYS A 144 12.98 2.65 -23.88
C CYS A 144 12.35 2.66 -22.48
N ASN A 145 13.03 3.21 -21.48
CA ASN A 145 12.47 3.36 -20.13
C ASN A 145 11.23 4.26 -20.11
N ALA A 146 11.23 5.36 -20.87
CA ALA A 146 10.08 6.25 -20.99
C ALA A 146 8.87 5.56 -21.65
N VAL A 147 9.09 4.68 -22.63
CA VAL A 147 8.03 3.84 -23.22
C VAL A 147 7.49 2.86 -22.19
N LEU A 148 8.36 2.12 -21.50
CA LEU A 148 7.95 1.17 -20.45
C LEU A 148 7.09 1.86 -19.38
N LYS A 149 7.54 3.01 -18.87
CA LYS A 149 6.81 3.81 -17.88
C LYS A 149 5.38 4.12 -18.35
N ARG A 150 5.23 4.61 -19.58
CA ARG A 150 3.92 4.97 -20.14
C ARG A 150 3.01 3.75 -20.28
N GLU A 151 3.53 2.63 -20.77
CA GLU A 151 2.73 1.43 -21.00
C GLU A 151 2.31 0.78 -19.67
N ALA A 152 3.21 0.70 -18.70
CA ALA A 152 2.89 0.20 -17.36
C ALA A 152 1.87 1.10 -16.65
N ALA A 153 1.97 2.43 -16.78
CA ALA A 153 0.98 3.35 -16.24
C ALA A 153 -0.42 3.07 -16.82
N ALA A 154 -0.54 2.88 -18.13
CA ALA A 154 -1.80 2.55 -18.78
C ALA A 154 -2.40 1.20 -18.32
N VAL A 155 -1.57 0.23 -17.93
CA VAL A 155 -2.03 -1.02 -17.30
C VAL A 155 -2.54 -0.75 -15.88
N SER A 156 -1.80 0.03 -15.09
CA SER A 156 -2.14 0.33 -13.69
C SER A 156 -3.48 1.07 -13.52
N GLU A 157 -3.85 1.88 -14.51
CA GLU A 157 -5.07 2.69 -14.49
C GLU A 157 -6.31 1.94 -14.99
N ARG A 158 -6.14 0.75 -15.59
CA ARG A 158 -7.22 0.03 -16.26
C ARG A 158 -8.10 -0.74 -15.28
N PRO A 159 -9.40 -0.42 -15.13
CA PRO A 159 -10.26 -1.06 -14.13
C PRO A 159 -10.50 -2.57 -14.35
N GLY A 160 -10.43 -3.03 -15.61
CA GLY A 160 -10.62 -4.44 -15.96
C GLY A 160 -9.39 -5.33 -15.72
N VAL A 161 -8.24 -4.75 -15.33
CA VAL A 161 -7.02 -5.51 -15.02
C VAL A 161 -7.06 -5.93 -13.55
N PRO A 162 -6.68 -7.18 -13.21
CA PRO A 162 -6.61 -7.63 -11.83
C PRO A 162 -5.79 -6.70 -10.94
N LEU A 163 -6.26 -6.46 -9.71
CA LEU A 163 -5.63 -5.50 -8.79
C LEU A 163 -4.13 -5.77 -8.57
N GLU A 164 -3.75 -7.04 -8.42
CA GLU A 164 -2.36 -7.47 -8.27
C GLU A 164 -1.50 -7.03 -9.47
N VAL A 165 -1.99 -7.22 -10.70
CA VAL A 165 -1.28 -6.80 -11.92
C VAL A 165 -1.20 -5.28 -11.99
N ARG A 166 -2.26 -4.56 -11.60
CA ARG A 166 -2.24 -3.09 -11.53
C ARG A 166 -1.20 -2.57 -10.53
N ARG A 167 -1.10 -3.20 -9.36
CA ARG A 167 -0.10 -2.85 -8.33
C ARG A 167 1.32 -3.12 -8.82
N ARG A 168 1.54 -4.27 -9.46
CA ARG A 168 2.83 -4.59 -10.10
C ARG A 168 3.19 -3.59 -11.18
N ALA A 169 2.22 -3.17 -11.98
CA ALA A 169 2.42 -2.17 -13.01
C ALA A 169 2.87 -0.83 -12.40
N LEU A 170 2.30 -0.41 -11.27
CA LEU A 170 2.81 0.77 -10.53
C LEU A 170 4.26 0.58 -10.07
N SER A 171 4.64 -0.59 -9.55
CA SER A 171 6.03 -0.85 -9.21
C SER A 171 6.96 -0.74 -10.43
N VAL A 172 6.52 -1.22 -11.60
CA VAL A 172 7.27 -1.10 -12.86
C VAL A 172 7.37 0.35 -13.33
N VAL A 173 6.33 1.18 -13.15
CA VAL A 173 6.38 2.64 -13.40
C VAL A 173 7.51 3.27 -12.59
N GLN A 174 7.55 3.01 -11.27
CA GLN A 174 8.58 3.57 -10.40
C GLN A 174 9.98 3.07 -10.76
N ALA A 175 10.11 1.79 -11.08
CA ALA A 175 11.38 1.22 -11.52
C ALA A 175 11.88 1.90 -12.81
N ALA A 176 10.99 2.07 -13.80
CA ALA A 176 11.33 2.71 -15.07
C ALA A 176 11.81 4.17 -14.93
N GLU A 177 11.38 4.87 -13.88
CA GLU A 177 11.84 6.24 -13.58
C GLU A 177 13.28 6.29 -13.05
N VAL A 178 13.70 5.27 -12.29
CA VAL A 178 14.98 5.29 -11.56
C VAL A 178 16.05 4.36 -12.17
N MET A 179 15.67 3.53 -13.15
CA MET A 179 16.62 2.66 -13.84
C MET A 179 17.69 3.48 -14.58
N PRO A 180 18.99 3.18 -14.38
CA PRO A 180 20.08 3.86 -15.08
C PRO A 180 19.95 3.72 -16.60
N CYS A 181 20.10 4.84 -17.31
CA CYS A 181 19.99 4.88 -18.76
C CYS A 181 20.87 5.98 -19.36
N GLN A 182 21.06 5.91 -20.68
CA GLN A 182 21.76 6.90 -21.49
C GLN A 182 20.75 7.61 -22.37
N ALA A 183 20.81 8.95 -22.38
CA ALA A 183 20.08 9.78 -23.31
C ALA A 183 20.70 9.63 -24.72
N PRO A 184 19.90 9.82 -25.79
CA PRO A 184 20.40 9.79 -27.16
C PRO A 184 21.46 10.87 -27.44
#